data_AF-A0A1C6CS42-F1
#
_entry.id   AF-A0A1C6CS42-F1
#
_cell.length_a   1.000
_cell.length_b   1.000
_cell.length_c   1.000
_cell.angle_alpha   90.00
_cell.angle_beta   90.00
_cell.angle_gamma   90.00
#
_symmetry.space_group_name_H-M   'P 1'
#
loop_
_entity.id
_entity.type
_entity.pdbx_description
1 polymer ?
#
loop_
_entity_poly.entity_id
_entity_poly.type
_entity_poly.pdbx_seq_one_letter_code
_entity_poly.pdbx_strand_id
1 'polypeptide(L)'
;MKFKKDEYIKLDNGILLHVIYADEEKALCLYVSQNRHTGDYYYVGSSKIISNKNADYNCDGGYKRIAPVSVSKQTQWEPLVKGYQYSC
;
A
#
# COMPACT_ATOMS: atom_id res chain seq x y z
N MET A 1 -15.61 5.11 4.33
CA MET A 1 -14.21 4.73 4.07
C MET A 1 -13.37 5.94 3.70
N LYS A 2 -12.10 5.99 4.10
CA LYS A 2 -11.15 7.09 3.84
C LYS A 2 -10.36 6.91 2.53
N PHE A 3 -9.99 5.68 2.21
CA PHE A 3 -9.13 5.26 1.12
C PHE A 3 -9.84 4.26 0.22
N LYS A 4 -9.42 4.22 -1.04
CA LYS A 4 -9.92 3.28 -2.05
C LYS A 4 -8.78 2.45 -2.63
N LYS A 5 -9.12 1.30 -3.20
CA LYS A 5 -8.19 0.49 -3.98
C LYS A 5 -7.56 1.34 -5.10
N ASP A 6 -6.29 1.08 -5.37
CA ASP A 6 -5.43 1.73 -6.36
C ASP A 6 -5.07 3.20 -6.03
N GLU A 7 -5.36 3.67 -4.82
CA GLU A 7 -4.87 4.96 -4.32
C GLU A 7 -3.41 4.89 -3.86
N TYR A 8 -2.67 5.95 -4.13
CA TYR A 8 -1.32 6.16 -3.60
C TYR A 8 -1.33 7.22 -2.52
N ILE A 9 -0.73 6.87 -1.38
CA ILE A 9 -0.73 7.66 -0.16
C ILE A 9 0.71 7.91 0.24
N LYS A 10 1.07 9.17 0.50
CA LYS A 10 2.34 9.55 1.09
C LYS A 10 2.11 9.98 2.53
N LEU A 11 2.65 9.26 3.49
CA LEU A 11 2.64 9.65 4.90
C LEU A 11 3.61 10.81 5.15
N ASP A 12 3.40 11.57 6.23
CA ASP A 12 4.24 12.74 6.55
C ASP A 12 5.71 12.39 6.82
N ASN A 13 5.97 11.17 7.29
CA ASN A 13 7.33 10.63 7.44
C ASN A 13 7.98 10.22 6.10
N GLY A 14 7.35 10.52 4.96
CA GLY A 14 7.85 10.26 3.62
C GLY A 14 7.56 8.86 3.08
N ILE A 15 6.96 7.97 3.88
CA ILE A 15 6.58 6.61 3.44
C ILE A 15 5.52 6.71 2.35
N LEU A 16 5.73 5.98 1.25
CA LEU A 16 4.77 5.83 0.17
C LEU A 16 4.06 4.48 0.27
N LEU A 17 2.75 4.50 0.12
CA LEU A 17 1.86 3.35 0.22
C LEU A 17 0.97 3.27 -1.01
N HIS A 18 0.77 2.06 -1.52
CA HIS A 18 -0.21 1.77 -2.58
C HIS A 18 -1.31 0.87 -2.00
N VAL A 19 -2.56 1.32 -2.05
CA VAL A 19 -3.71 0.59 -1.51
C VAL A 19 -4.12 -0.53 -2.48
N ILE A 20 -3.91 -1.78 -2.09
CA ILE A 20 -4.26 -2.94 -2.93
C ILE A 20 -5.62 -3.55 -2.58
N TYR A 21 -6.13 -3.27 -1.39
CA TYR A 21 -7.46 -3.64 -0.94
C TYR A 21 -7.97 -2.63 0.10
N ALA A 22 -9.26 -2.35 0.08
CA ALA A 22 -9.90 -1.44 1.03
C ALA A 22 -11.36 -1.84 1.25
N ASP A 23 -11.79 -1.90 2.51
CA ASP A 23 -13.18 -2.00 2.91
C ASP A 23 -13.56 -0.85 3.85
N GLU A 24 -14.74 -0.88 4.47
CA GLU A 24 -15.20 0.21 5.34
C GLU A 24 -14.36 0.38 6.61
N GLU A 25 -13.66 -0.68 7.05
CA GLU A 25 -12.90 -0.68 8.29
C GLU A 25 -11.41 -0.49 8.09
N LYS A 26 -10.82 -1.13 7.07
CA LYS A 26 -9.37 -1.28 6.93
C LYS A 26 -8.94 -1.18 5.47
N ALA A 27 -7.70 -0.77 5.27
CA ALA A 27 -7.04 -0.77 3.97
C ALA A 27 -5.71 -1.51 4.07
N LEU A 28 -5.48 -2.43 3.13
CA LEU A 28 -4.22 -3.13 2.96
C LEU A 28 -3.38 -2.39 1.92
N CYS A 29 -2.18 -1.99 2.33
CA CYS A 29 -1.27 -1.20 1.53
C CYS A 29 0.04 -1.96 1.29
N LEU A 30 0.65 -1.79 0.13
CA LEU A 30 2.03 -2.17 -0.14
C LEU A 30 2.95 -0.97 0.02
N TYR A 31 4.14 -1.19 0.57
CA TYR A 31 5.17 -0.16 0.62
C TYR A 31 5.79 0.06 -0.75
N VAL A 32 5.87 1.34 -1.14
CA VAL A 32 6.55 1.79 -2.36
C VAL A 32 7.77 2.60 -1.94
N SER A 33 8.89 2.39 -2.62
CA SER A 33 10.10 3.20 -2.46
C SER A 33 10.49 3.80 -3.81
N GLN A 34 11.26 4.87 -3.78
CA GLN A 34 11.82 5.49 -4.97
C GLN A 34 13.34 5.34 -4.95
N ASN A 35 13.91 4.84 -6.04
CA ASN A 35 15.34 4.86 -6.25
C ASN A 35 15.77 6.32 -6.49
N ARG A 36 16.62 6.85 -5.61
CA ARG A 36 17.08 8.25 -5.70
C ARG A 36 17.95 8.53 -6.93
N HIS A 37 18.59 7.51 -7.49
CA HIS A 37 19.49 7.66 -8.64
C HIS A 37 18.75 7.57 -9.97
N THR A 38 17.80 6.66 -10.10
CA THR A 38 17.06 6.45 -11.37
C THR A 38 15.69 7.12 -11.39
N GLY A 39 15.16 7.51 -10.23
CA GLY A 39 13.80 8.04 -10.08
C GLY A 39 12.71 6.97 -10.09
N ASP A 40 13.06 5.71 -10.36
CA ASP A 40 12.10 4.61 -10.48
C ASP A 40 11.46 4.23 -9.15
N TYR A 41 10.18 3.93 -9.19
CA TYR A 41 9.46 3.38 -8.04
C TYR A 41 9.50 1.86 -8.05
N TYR A 42 9.62 1.25 -6.86
CA TYR A 42 9.61 -0.20 -6.68
C TYR A 42 8.88 -0.59 -5.39
N TYR A 43 8.29 -1.79 -5.37
CA TYR A 43 7.70 -2.34 -4.15
C TYR A 43 8.78 -2.90 -3.22
N VAL A 44 8.63 -2.66 -1.92
CA VAL A 44 9.61 -3.08 -0.89
C VAL A 44 9.38 -4.53 -0.42
N GLY A 45 8.33 -5.21 -0.91
CA GLY A 45 8.00 -6.59 -0.52
C GLY A 45 7.33 -6.71 0.85
N SER A 46 6.94 -5.58 1.45
CA SER A 46 6.22 -5.53 2.73
C SER A 46 4.85 -4.89 2.54
N SER A 47 3.92 -5.22 3.44
CA SER A 47 2.58 -4.65 3.50
C SER A 47 2.30 -3.99 4.84
N LYS A 48 1.27 -3.13 4.86
CA LYS A 48 0.76 -2.48 6.06
C LYS A 48 -0.77 -2.46 6.03
N ILE A 49 -1.39 -2.80 7.14
CA ILE A 49 -2.83 -2.57 7.33
C ILE A 49 -3.00 -1.26 8.08
N ILE A 50 -3.86 -0.39 7.55
CA ILE A 50 -4.24 0.88 8.17
C ILE A 50 -5.75 0.94 8.36
N SER A 51 -6.24 1.79 9.26
CA SER A 51 -7.66 2.05 9.37
C SER A 51 -8.21 2.64 8.08
N ASN A 52 -9.47 2.36 7.78
CA ASN A 52 -10.21 3.02 6.71
C ASN A 52 -11.44 3.78 7.21
N LYS A 53 -11.62 3.87 8.54
CA LYS A 53 -12.70 4.64 9.16
C LYS A 53 -12.33 6.12 9.09
N ASN A 54 -13.21 6.94 8.51
CA ASN A 54 -12.94 8.37 8.31
C ASN A 54 -12.68 9.10 9.65
N ALA A 55 -13.35 8.66 10.72
CA ALA A 55 -13.23 9.20 12.06
C ALA A 55 -11.81 9.10 12.64
N ASP A 56 -11.00 8.13 12.19
CA ASP A 56 -9.62 7.94 12.66
C ASP A 56 -8.65 8.97 12.04
N TYR A 57 -9.14 9.81 11.12
CA TYR A 57 -8.38 10.80 10.36
C TYR A 57 -8.96 12.22 10.49
N ASN A 58 -9.62 12.51 11.62
CA ASN A 58 -10.26 13.81 11.90
C ASN A 58 -9.27 14.97 12.09
N CYS A 59 -7.97 14.70 12.17
CA CYS A 59 -6.91 15.69 12.18
C CYS A 59 -6.26 15.69 10.79
N ASP A 60 -6.25 16.82 10.07
CA ASP A 60 -5.73 16.96 8.69
C ASP A 60 -4.20 16.73 8.54
N GLY A 61 -3.54 16.12 9.51
CA GLY A 61 -2.12 15.77 9.48
C GLY A 61 -1.92 14.26 9.46
N GLY A 62 -0.98 13.78 8.65
CA GLY A 62 -0.50 12.41 8.68
C GLY A 62 -0.25 11.81 7.30
N TYR A 63 -0.94 12.32 6.26
CA TYR A 63 -0.77 11.82 4.90
C TYR A 63 -1.30 12.76 3.81
N LYS A 64 -0.86 12.51 2.57
CA LYS A 64 -1.33 13.15 1.34
C LYS A 64 -1.64 12.09 0.28
N ARG A 65 -2.71 12.28 -0.48
CA ARG A 65 -2.92 11.49 -1.72
C ARG A 65 -1.98 12.02 -2.79
N ILE A 66 -1.38 11.12 -3.56
CA ILE A 66 -0.50 11.48 -4.67
C ILE A 66 -1.00 10.84 -5.96
N ALA A 67 -0.51 11.35 -7.09
CA ALA A 67 -0.78 10.75 -8.38
C ALA A 67 -0.24 9.30 -8.43
N PRO A 68 -0.88 8.41 -9.20
CA PRO A 68 -0.37 7.06 -9.44
C PRO A 68 1.07 7.10 -9.93
N VAL A 69 1.91 6.24 -9.37
CA VAL A 69 3.32 6.12 -9.78
C VAL A 69 3.51 4.84 -10.60
N SER A 70 4.30 4.93 -11.66
CA SER A 70 4.70 3.74 -12.43
C SER A 70 5.76 2.98 -11.63
N VAL A 71 5.44 1.76 -11.21
CA VAL A 71 6.32 0.91 -10.41
C VAL A 71 7.03 -0.07 -11.35
N SER A 72 8.34 0.08 -11.51
CA SER A 72 9.15 -0.54 -12.57
C SER A 72 9.43 -2.03 -12.37
N LYS A 73 9.10 -2.59 -11.21
CA LYS A 73 9.17 -4.03 -10.94
C LYS A 73 7.85 -4.50 -10.35
N GLN A 74 7.03 -5.17 -11.18
CA GLN A 74 6.21 -6.25 -10.68
C GLN A 74 7.19 -7.33 -10.21
N THR A 75 7.48 -7.38 -8.91
CA THR A 75 8.00 -8.61 -8.32
C THR A 75 7.04 -9.70 -8.76
N GLN A 76 7.52 -10.68 -9.53
CA GLN A 76 6.72 -11.86 -9.83
C GLN A 76 6.37 -12.46 -8.48
N TRP A 77 5.10 -12.31 -8.09
CA TRP A 77 4.57 -13.02 -6.94
C TRP A 77 4.50 -14.48 -7.35
N GLU A 78 5.55 -15.24 -7.04
CA GLU A 78 5.42 -16.68 -7.07
C GLU A 78 4.37 -17.05 -6.01
N PRO A 79 3.31 -17.80 -6.38
CA PRO A 79 2.40 -18.33 -5.39
C PRO A 79 3.22 -19.11 -4.37
N LEU A 80 3.00 -18.83 -3.07
CA LEU A 80 3.47 -19.71 -2.01
C LEU A 80 3.00 -21.11 -2.38
N VAL A 81 3.96 -21.95 -2.74
CA VAL A 81 3.81 -23.23 -3.42
C VAL A 81 2.54 -23.97 -2.99
N LYS A 82 1.74 -24.42 -3.98
CA LYS A 82 0.67 -25.43 -3.84
C LYS A 82 1.07 -26.47 -2.78
N GLY A 83 0.50 -26.43 -1.58
CA GLY A 83 0.95 -27.38 -0.56
C GLY A 83 0.25 -27.40 0.80
N TYR A 84 -0.40 -26.32 1.23
CA TYR A 84 -1.16 -26.38 2.49
C TYR A 84 -2.59 -26.83 2.22
N GLN A 85 -2.80 -28.15 2.16
CA GLN A 85 -4.12 -28.71 2.48
C GLN A 85 -4.37 -28.41 3.96
N TYR A 86 -5.20 -27.40 4.24
CA TYR A 86 -5.80 -27.25 5.55
C TYR A 86 -6.83 -28.37 5.68
N SER A 87 -6.49 -29.41 6.44
CA SER A 87 -7.43 -30.44 6.85
C SER A 87 -8.38 -29.85 7.89
N CYS A 88 -9.68 -29.92 7.60
CA CYS A 88 -10.77 -29.64 8.51
C CYS A 88 -10.76 -30.58 9.71
#